data_AF-W4GUK7-F1
#
_entry.id   AF-W4GUK7-F1
#
_cell.length_a   1.000
_cell.length_b   1.000
_cell.length_c   1.000
_cell.angle_alpha   90.00
_cell.angle_beta   90.00
_cell.angle_gamma   90.00
#
_symmetry.space_group_name_H-M   'P 1'
#
loop_
_entity.id
_entity.type
_entity.pdbx_description
1 polymer ?
#
loop_
_entity_poly.entity_id
_entity_poly.type
_entity_poly.pdbx_seq_one_letter_code
_entity_poly.pdbx_strand_id
1 'polypeptide(L)'
;MLQWEERSLLYSSNGVEVVRSASVERRQSTNWWWVMPKYGFPVLVLLNMVMLAVLGVQLHRSNSIQARFADSMDTPAATVMYHTRGGGVVAALLPIKFAVDHVTPYKNQAGRGTCWDFGTIGALEQSYRKHGVAEGWLDSNEYVSFSEQAYGIEVMEMCTGPIDSPQQHACRIADDNVWRNSTEGGEVPLLYYLHKGLKDSVFPVHVCPYTSSQGHDWDCPELAIASVRKSNPLSFTVNDMGTFYDQASIKRKLVQSGLAMPISTTLVSIQHMYPCVGKLLANDPRCDAATCQLCPPELPMATCCVPADSTDGQNMDGEFLAHSGMQVDGGHVMLVVAYNDLFRTREGATGGFVVKNSWQDGWQGSHSMAYWMQDISEWDDRVVCPNSFNPFNWYVPTQDDGVVDIAACLSDDSVQYAALNRQPLHLTCVDDAYCVPGRVYFAKNRTSYGDRMHVMCFWEYDPTDKSSKHVCLPPMLQETIARTFEPDEVYENDSDLCGFYFLPYDTISQVSALFQGFFVNSFDVEWAPQSYLANREKFPHLDYSLVQASTFTQHSPDRFDGPFPFAHKYKPLNTQHRRRHRRP
;
A
#
# COMPACT_ATOMS: atom_id res chain seq x y z
N MET A 1 15.03 41.08 -49.75
CA MET A 1 15.82 42.15 -50.40
C MET A 1 15.40 43.45 -49.73
N LEU A 2 16.37 44.09 -49.05
CA LEU A 2 16.45 45.50 -48.63
C LEU A 2 15.41 46.10 -47.65
N GLN A 3 16.00 46.60 -46.56
CA GLN A 3 15.51 47.44 -45.46
C GLN A 3 14.99 48.82 -45.91
N TRP A 4 14.33 49.55 -44.99
CA TRP A 4 14.72 50.85 -44.39
C TRP A 4 13.53 51.34 -43.53
N GLU A 5 13.60 51.24 -42.20
CA GLU A 5 13.99 52.27 -41.19
C GLU A 5 13.19 53.59 -41.21
N GLU A 6 12.46 53.87 -40.12
CA GLU A 6 12.41 55.20 -39.50
C GLU A 6 12.08 55.11 -37.99
N ARG A 7 12.78 55.90 -37.18
CA ARG A 7 12.84 55.90 -35.70
C ARG A 7 12.15 57.14 -35.10
N SER A 8 11.66 57.01 -33.86
CA SER A 8 11.77 58.02 -32.76
C SER A 8 11.07 57.44 -31.49
N LEU A 9 11.78 57.02 -30.43
CA LEU A 9 12.34 57.73 -29.25
C LEU A 9 11.28 58.38 -28.31
N LEU A 10 11.21 57.92 -27.04
CA LEU A 10 11.69 58.65 -25.84
C LEU A 10 11.35 57.94 -24.49
N TYR A 11 12.40 57.79 -23.67
CA TYR A 11 12.50 57.70 -22.19
C TYR A 11 11.84 56.59 -21.35
N SER A 12 12.70 55.77 -20.72
CA SER A 12 12.65 55.49 -19.28
C SER A 12 14.07 55.22 -18.75
N SER A 13 14.29 55.62 -17.51
CA SER A 13 15.56 55.91 -16.84
C SER A 13 16.26 54.71 -16.21
N ASN A 14 17.58 54.66 -16.41
CA ASN A 14 18.67 54.30 -15.49
C ASN A 14 18.54 53.10 -14.53
N GLY A 15 19.48 52.16 -14.66
CA GLY A 15 20.15 51.61 -13.48
C GLY A 15 20.90 50.29 -13.64
N VAL A 16 22.20 50.40 -13.91
CA VAL A 16 23.30 49.47 -13.55
C VAL A 16 23.74 48.41 -14.57
N GLU A 17 25.06 48.42 -14.78
CA GLU A 17 25.88 47.90 -15.88
C GLU A 17 26.22 46.40 -15.80
N VAL A 18 26.30 45.78 -16.98
CA VAL A 18 26.96 44.50 -17.23
C VAL A 18 28.27 44.78 -17.97
N VAL A 19 29.41 44.57 -17.30
CA VAL A 19 30.74 44.69 -17.92
C VAL A 19 31.04 43.42 -18.71
N ARG A 20 31.19 43.54 -20.04
CA ARG A 20 31.82 42.55 -20.93
C ARG A 20 33.21 43.01 -21.35
N SER A 21 34.14 42.06 -21.31
CA SER A 21 35.56 42.19 -21.58
C SER A 21 35.90 42.64 -23.00
N ALA A 22 36.89 43.53 -23.10
CA ALA A 22 37.52 43.97 -24.34
C ALA A 22 38.51 42.94 -24.90
N SER A 23 38.58 42.93 -26.24
CA SER A 23 39.53 42.25 -27.11
C SER A 23 40.95 42.79 -27.01
N VAL A 24 41.98 41.92 -27.11
CA VAL A 24 43.36 42.34 -27.39
C VAL A 24 44.03 41.42 -28.43
N GLU A 25 44.37 42.07 -29.54
CA GLU A 25 45.49 41.94 -30.47
C GLU A 25 46.48 40.76 -30.44
N ARG A 26 46.80 40.35 -31.67
CA ARG A 26 47.79 39.37 -32.11
C ARG A 26 49.16 40.05 -32.24
N ARG A 27 50.18 39.58 -31.49
CA ARG A 27 51.60 39.88 -31.77
C ARG A 27 52.44 38.60 -31.80
N GLN A 28 53.33 38.55 -32.78
CA GLN A 28 54.09 37.39 -33.24
C GLN A 28 55.19 36.93 -32.27
N SER A 29 55.20 35.62 -32.02
CA SER A 29 56.33 34.68 -32.13
C SER A 29 57.76 35.21 -31.87
N THR A 30 58.35 34.76 -30.76
CA THR A 30 59.78 34.49 -30.63
C THR A 30 60.03 33.07 -30.06
N ASN A 31 60.54 32.21 -30.94
CA ASN A 31 61.47 31.08 -30.69
C ASN A 31 61.24 30.19 -29.46
N TRP A 32 60.31 29.24 -29.58
CA TRP A 32 60.18 28.07 -28.67
C TRP A 32 60.50 26.72 -29.33
N TRP A 33 61.08 26.73 -30.54
CA TRP A 33 61.25 25.54 -31.38
C TRP A 33 62.47 24.64 -31.05
N TRP A 34 63.26 24.97 -30.02
CA TRP A 34 64.46 24.19 -29.66
C TRP A 34 64.39 23.45 -28.31
N VAL A 35 63.32 23.62 -27.53
CA VAL A 35 63.21 23.03 -26.17
C VAL A 35 62.27 21.80 -26.12
N MET A 36 61.30 21.71 -27.04
CA MET A 36 60.33 20.59 -27.06
C MET A 36 60.91 19.20 -27.38
N PRO A 37 61.94 19.01 -28.24
CA PRO A 37 62.39 17.66 -28.59
C PRO A 37 63.20 16.96 -27.49
N LYS A 38 63.83 17.69 -26.56
CA LYS A 38 64.77 17.10 -25.59
C LYS A 38 64.12 16.73 -24.25
N TYR A 39 63.02 17.38 -23.86
CA TYR A 39 62.37 17.13 -22.57
C TYR A 39 60.86 16.86 -22.67
N GLY A 40 60.19 17.27 -23.75
CA GLY A 40 58.74 17.04 -23.91
C GLY A 40 58.40 15.58 -24.23
N PHE A 41 59.12 14.97 -25.16
CA PHE A 41 58.86 13.59 -25.60
C PHE A 41 59.12 12.54 -24.50
N PRO A 42 60.24 12.57 -23.74
CA PRO A 42 60.47 11.60 -22.67
C PRO A 42 59.43 11.70 -21.55
N VAL A 43 58.99 12.91 -21.19
CA VAL A 43 57.99 13.14 -20.14
C VAL A 43 56.61 12.63 -20.56
N LEU A 44 56.23 12.83 -21.83
CA LEU A 44 54.97 12.31 -22.37
C LEU A 44 54.95 10.78 -22.42
N VAL A 45 56.07 10.15 -22.76
CA VAL A 45 56.21 8.68 -22.73
C VAL A 45 56.09 8.17 -21.29
N LEU A 46 56.74 8.83 -20.33
CA LEU A 46 56.69 8.45 -18.91
C LEU A 46 55.27 8.58 -18.33
N LEU A 47 54.55 9.65 -18.66
CA LEU A 47 53.16 9.85 -18.24
C LEU A 47 52.21 8.81 -18.86
N ASN A 48 52.38 8.46 -20.13
CA ASN A 48 51.57 7.41 -20.77
C ASN A 48 51.87 6.03 -20.18
N MET A 49 53.14 5.73 -19.88
CA MET A 49 53.51 4.47 -19.23
C MET A 49 52.95 4.36 -17.80
N VAL A 50 52.93 5.47 -17.04
CA VAL A 50 52.28 5.52 -15.72
C VAL A 50 50.77 5.35 -15.85
N MET A 51 50.12 5.99 -16.81
CA MET A 51 48.68 5.80 -17.04
C MET A 51 48.34 4.36 -17.43
N LEU A 52 49.13 3.74 -18.32
CA LEU A 52 48.94 2.34 -18.71
C LEU A 52 49.22 1.38 -17.55
N ALA A 53 50.17 1.69 -16.67
CA ALA A 53 50.41 0.90 -15.46
C ALA A 53 49.25 1.03 -14.46
N VAL A 54 48.70 2.23 -14.27
CA VAL A 54 47.51 2.43 -13.41
C VAL A 54 46.28 1.74 -13.99
N LEU A 55 46.04 1.85 -15.30
CA LEU A 55 44.98 1.12 -16.00
C LEU A 55 45.19 -0.40 -15.90
N GLY A 56 46.42 -0.88 -16.05
CA GLY A 56 46.76 -2.30 -15.89
C GLY A 56 46.52 -2.79 -14.46
N VAL A 57 46.84 -2.00 -13.44
CA VAL A 57 46.55 -2.31 -12.03
C VAL A 57 45.05 -2.27 -11.74
N GLN A 58 44.31 -1.32 -12.32
CA GLN A 58 42.85 -1.24 -12.19
C GLN A 58 42.16 -2.41 -12.89
N LEU A 59 42.60 -2.79 -14.09
CA LEU A 59 42.10 -3.96 -14.82
C LEU A 59 42.47 -5.27 -14.12
N HIS A 60 43.67 -5.38 -13.54
CA HIS A 60 44.06 -6.56 -12.76
C HIS A 60 43.29 -6.66 -11.44
N ARG A 61 43.02 -5.54 -10.76
CA ARG A 61 42.10 -5.49 -9.61
C ARG A 61 40.67 -5.83 -10.01
N SER A 62 40.18 -5.34 -11.14
CA SER A 62 38.85 -5.66 -11.65
C SER A 62 38.72 -7.15 -12.02
N ASN A 63 39.71 -7.71 -12.71
CA ASN A 63 39.73 -9.13 -13.09
C ASN A 63 39.97 -10.05 -11.89
N SER A 64 40.74 -9.64 -10.88
CA SER A 64 40.87 -10.42 -9.64
C SER A 64 39.61 -10.35 -8.77
N ILE A 65 38.85 -9.26 -8.84
CA ILE A 65 37.51 -9.16 -8.24
C ILE A 65 36.52 -10.05 -9.00
N GLN A 66 36.50 -10.01 -10.34
CA GLN A 66 35.65 -10.89 -11.16
C GLN A 66 36.01 -12.37 -11.03
N ALA A 67 37.30 -12.73 -10.93
CA ALA A 67 37.72 -14.10 -10.69
C ALA A 67 37.34 -14.59 -9.28
N ARG A 68 37.37 -13.71 -8.27
CA ARG A 68 36.85 -14.02 -6.92
C ARG A 68 35.32 -14.15 -6.88
N PHE A 69 34.60 -13.46 -7.77
CA PHE A 69 33.16 -13.63 -7.93
C PHE A 69 32.81 -14.90 -8.74
N ALA A 70 33.62 -15.26 -9.73
CA ALA A 70 33.40 -16.47 -10.54
C ALA A 70 33.65 -17.76 -9.73
N ASP A 71 34.67 -17.78 -8.86
CA ASP A 71 34.93 -18.92 -7.96
C ASP A 71 33.90 -19.04 -6.81
N SER A 72 33.00 -18.05 -6.63
CA SER A 72 31.94 -18.09 -5.61
C SER A 72 30.54 -18.41 -6.17
N MET A 73 30.42 -18.74 -7.46
CA MET A 73 29.12 -19.07 -8.09
C MET A 73 28.77 -20.56 -8.06
N ASP A 74 29.62 -21.43 -7.49
CA ASP A 74 29.38 -22.89 -7.42
C ASP A 74 29.03 -23.43 -6.01
N THR A 75 28.58 -22.56 -5.10
CA THR A 75 28.03 -22.98 -3.79
C THR A 75 26.67 -22.30 -3.55
N PRO A 76 25.68 -22.99 -2.93
CA PRO A 76 24.35 -22.42 -2.73
C PRO A 76 24.47 -21.13 -1.93
N ALA A 77 23.82 -20.06 -2.40
CA ALA A 77 23.84 -18.73 -1.82
C ALA A 77 23.06 -18.64 -0.48
N ALA A 78 23.37 -19.52 0.45
CA ALA A 78 23.07 -19.41 1.87
C ALA A 78 24.39 -19.62 2.60
N THR A 79 24.82 -18.63 3.40
CA THR A 79 26.01 -18.66 4.28
C THR A 79 27.29 -18.03 3.72
N VAL A 80 27.27 -16.72 3.42
CA VAL A 80 28.44 -15.86 3.68
C VAL A 80 27.96 -14.53 4.29
N MET A 81 27.73 -14.53 5.60
CA MET A 81 27.54 -13.31 6.38
C MET A 81 28.91 -12.64 6.61
N TYR A 82 29.12 -11.47 6.02
CA TYR A 82 30.25 -10.61 6.39
C TYR A 82 29.90 -9.85 7.67
N HIS A 83 30.53 -10.25 8.78
CA HIS A 83 30.40 -9.61 10.08
C HIS A 83 31.02 -8.21 10.09
N THR A 84 30.19 -7.17 10.14
CA THR A 84 30.54 -5.88 10.74
C THR A 84 30.18 -5.91 12.23
N ARG A 85 30.94 -5.17 13.06
CA ARG A 85 30.64 -5.01 14.50
C ARG A 85 29.21 -4.49 14.65
N GLY A 86 28.29 -5.37 15.03
CA GLY A 86 26.85 -5.09 15.07
C GLY A 86 25.97 -6.16 14.42
N GLY A 87 26.52 -7.19 13.78
CA GLY A 87 25.77 -8.41 13.42
C GLY A 87 24.57 -8.18 12.50
N GLY A 88 24.60 -7.16 11.63
CA GLY A 88 23.49 -6.79 10.76
C GLY A 88 23.82 -6.91 9.27
N VAL A 89 22.80 -7.20 8.46
CA VAL A 89 22.84 -7.12 6.99
C VAL A 89 23.17 -5.66 6.60
N VAL A 90 24.17 -5.46 5.75
CA VAL A 90 24.51 -4.13 5.22
C VAL A 90 23.34 -3.62 4.38
N ALA A 91 22.94 -2.36 4.50
CA ALA A 91 21.78 -1.81 3.77
C ALA A 91 21.86 -2.04 2.23
N ALA A 92 23.06 -2.07 1.66
CA ALA A 92 23.32 -2.38 0.26
C ALA A 92 23.05 -3.85 -0.15
N LEU A 93 22.77 -4.73 0.82
CA LEU A 93 22.50 -6.16 0.63
C LEU A 93 21.03 -6.52 0.91
N LEU A 94 20.19 -5.55 1.28
CA LEU A 94 18.77 -5.83 1.42
C LEU A 94 18.16 -6.10 0.04
N PRO A 95 17.26 -7.09 -0.08
CA PRO A 95 16.57 -7.33 -1.34
C PRO A 95 15.71 -6.11 -1.71
N ILE A 96 15.48 -5.88 -3.00
CA ILE A 96 14.64 -4.78 -3.50
C ILE A 96 13.17 -4.90 -3.11
N LYS A 97 12.73 -6.12 -2.78
CA LYS A 97 11.40 -6.43 -2.26
C LYS A 97 11.52 -7.63 -1.33
N PHE A 98 10.76 -7.65 -0.24
CA PHE A 98 10.72 -8.75 0.72
C PHE A 98 9.36 -8.82 1.38
N ALA A 99 8.83 -10.03 1.56
CA ALA A 99 7.60 -10.30 2.29
C ALA A 99 7.87 -11.35 3.38
N VAL A 100 7.19 -11.22 4.52
CA VAL A 100 7.20 -12.24 5.57
C VAL A 100 6.24 -13.36 5.22
N ASP A 101 6.60 -14.58 5.58
CA ASP A 101 5.73 -15.74 5.44
C ASP A 101 4.69 -15.80 6.57
N HIS A 102 3.70 -16.68 6.42
CA HIS A 102 2.74 -17.06 7.47
C HIS A 102 1.83 -15.92 7.99
N VAL A 103 1.62 -14.87 7.20
CA VAL A 103 0.65 -13.82 7.54
C VAL A 103 -0.76 -14.40 7.58
N THR A 104 -1.50 -14.17 8.66
CA THR A 104 -2.90 -14.59 8.81
C THR A 104 -3.85 -13.69 8.04
N PRO A 105 -5.08 -14.14 7.71
CA PRO A 105 -6.13 -13.32 7.09
C PRO A 105 -6.39 -12.00 7.83
N TYR A 106 -6.82 -10.96 7.10
CA TYR A 106 -7.21 -9.70 7.71
C TYR A 106 -8.49 -9.86 8.55
N LYS A 107 -8.71 -8.89 9.43
CA LYS A 107 -9.91 -8.80 10.27
C LYS A 107 -10.45 -7.38 10.23
N ASN A 108 -11.61 -7.14 10.83
CA ASN A 108 -12.30 -5.84 10.76
C ASN A 108 -12.60 -5.29 12.16
N GLN A 109 -11.97 -4.18 12.53
CA GLN A 109 -12.23 -3.43 13.76
C GLN A 109 -13.54 -2.61 13.72
N ALA A 110 -14.15 -2.51 12.54
CA ALA A 110 -15.33 -1.70 12.29
C ALA A 110 -15.15 -0.24 12.76
N GLY A 111 -16.17 0.37 13.36
CA GLY A 111 -16.15 1.77 13.81
C GLY A 111 -15.51 1.98 15.18
N ARG A 112 -14.70 1.06 15.68
CA ARG A 112 -14.04 1.16 16.99
C ARG A 112 -12.55 1.50 16.84
N GLY A 113 -12.03 2.32 17.73
CA GLY A 113 -10.63 2.74 17.83
C GLY A 113 -9.69 1.67 18.38
N THR A 114 -9.89 0.40 18.03
CA THR A 114 -9.13 -0.74 18.56
C THR A 114 -7.97 -1.19 17.66
N CYS A 115 -7.58 -0.41 16.64
CA CYS A 115 -6.50 -0.78 15.72
C CYS A 115 -5.22 -1.31 16.40
N TRP A 116 -4.89 -0.81 17.58
CA TRP A 116 -3.73 -1.21 18.38
C TRP A 116 -3.78 -2.66 18.87
N ASP A 117 -4.96 -3.18 19.23
CA ASP A 117 -5.11 -4.59 19.61
C ASP A 117 -5.06 -5.50 18.38
N PHE A 118 -5.70 -5.12 17.26
CA PHE A 118 -5.59 -5.82 15.98
C PHE A 118 -4.15 -5.88 15.47
N GLY A 119 -3.40 -4.77 15.55
CA GLY A 119 -1.98 -4.74 15.18
C GLY A 119 -1.13 -5.65 16.08
N THR A 120 -1.41 -5.65 17.38
CA THR A 120 -0.70 -6.50 18.35
C THR A 120 -1.01 -7.98 18.11
N ILE A 121 -2.29 -8.34 18.04
CA ILE A 121 -2.75 -9.70 17.79
C ILE A 121 -2.26 -10.20 16.44
N GLY A 122 -2.30 -9.37 15.39
CA GLY A 122 -1.78 -9.73 14.06
C GLY A 122 -0.30 -10.10 14.09
N ALA A 123 0.53 -9.37 14.86
CA ALA A 123 1.94 -9.73 15.05
C ALA A 123 2.11 -11.04 15.83
N LEU A 124 1.32 -11.24 16.89
CA LEU A 124 1.36 -12.46 17.70
C LEU A 124 0.91 -13.68 16.90
N GLU A 125 -0.18 -13.60 16.15
CA GLU A 125 -0.68 -14.67 15.26
C GLU A 125 0.35 -15.08 14.21
N GLN A 126 0.98 -14.10 13.54
CA GLN A 126 2.01 -14.40 12.54
C GLN A 126 3.23 -15.08 13.18
N SER A 127 3.67 -14.60 14.34
CA SER A 127 4.79 -15.21 15.07
C SER A 127 4.46 -16.63 15.57
N TYR A 128 3.23 -16.85 16.06
CA TYR A 128 2.74 -18.16 16.49
C TYR A 128 2.74 -19.14 15.34
N ARG A 129 2.16 -18.74 14.20
CA ARG A 129 2.09 -19.61 13.03
C ARG A 129 3.47 -19.95 12.50
N LYS A 130 4.34 -18.95 12.36
CA LYS A 130 5.74 -19.15 11.92
C LYS A 130 6.47 -20.16 12.82
N HIS A 131 6.35 -20.01 14.13
CA HIS A 131 6.99 -20.91 15.09
C HIS A 131 6.38 -22.32 15.03
N GLY A 132 5.06 -22.44 15.02
CA GLY A 132 4.35 -23.72 14.91
C GLY A 132 4.71 -24.51 13.65
N VAL A 133 4.80 -23.83 12.50
CA VAL A 133 5.20 -24.46 11.24
C VAL A 133 6.66 -24.89 11.27
N ALA A 134 7.57 -24.05 11.80
CA ALA A 134 8.99 -24.37 11.89
C ALA A 134 9.27 -25.61 12.78
N GLU A 135 8.51 -25.78 13.86
CA GLU A 135 8.61 -26.93 14.77
C GLU A 135 7.81 -28.16 14.31
N GLY A 136 7.01 -28.03 13.24
CA GLY A 136 6.10 -29.08 12.76
C GLY A 136 4.92 -29.36 13.71
N TRP A 137 4.50 -28.35 14.49
CA TRP A 137 3.37 -28.41 15.43
C TRP A 137 2.08 -27.79 14.90
N LEU A 138 2.14 -27.15 13.72
CA LEU A 138 1.02 -26.59 12.99
C LEU A 138 1.27 -26.80 11.49
N ASP A 139 0.23 -27.16 10.74
CA ASP A 139 0.35 -27.34 9.29
C ASP A 139 0.57 -25.99 8.58
N SER A 140 1.27 -26.00 7.44
CA SER A 140 1.67 -24.76 6.74
C SER A 140 0.48 -23.94 6.22
N ASN A 141 -0.63 -24.60 5.92
CA ASN A 141 -1.89 -23.98 5.50
C ASN A 141 -2.84 -23.70 6.68
N GLU A 142 -2.46 -24.01 7.93
CA GLU A 142 -3.26 -23.72 9.10
C GLU A 142 -2.78 -22.45 9.82
N TYR A 143 -3.71 -21.80 10.51
CA TYR A 143 -3.44 -20.72 11.45
C TYR A 143 -4.41 -20.80 12.62
N VAL A 144 -4.02 -20.25 13.77
CA VAL A 144 -4.91 -20.09 14.92
C VAL A 144 -5.27 -18.61 15.01
N SER A 145 -6.56 -18.29 15.00
CA SER A 145 -7.03 -16.93 15.23
C SER A 145 -7.12 -16.66 16.72
N PHE A 146 -6.55 -15.55 17.17
CA PHE A 146 -6.68 -15.05 18.53
C PHE A 146 -7.80 -14.00 18.63
N SER A 147 -8.21 -13.71 19.86
CA SER A 147 -9.25 -12.74 20.17
C SER A 147 -8.66 -11.37 20.52
N GLU A 148 -8.93 -10.38 19.67
CA GLU A 148 -8.68 -8.96 19.95
C GLU A 148 -9.49 -8.48 21.15
N GLN A 149 -10.77 -8.87 21.24
CA GLN A 149 -11.66 -8.47 22.34
C GLN A 149 -11.14 -8.93 23.70
N ALA A 150 -10.70 -10.20 23.80
CA ALA A 150 -10.12 -10.72 25.03
C ALA A 150 -8.82 -10.00 25.38
N TYR A 151 -7.95 -9.78 24.39
CA TYR A 151 -6.69 -9.07 24.62
C TYR A 151 -6.92 -7.63 25.10
N GLY A 152 -7.83 -6.89 24.48
CA GLY A 152 -8.22 -5.54 24.91
C GLY A 152 -8.70 -5.52 26.37
N ILE A 153 -9.52 -6.50 26.78
CA ILE A 153 -9.97 -6.65 28.17
C ILE A 153 -8.81 -6.91 29.12
N GLU A 154 -7.91 -7.84 28.81
CA GLU A 154 -6.75 -8.17 29.66
C GLU A 154 -5.82 -6.97 29.84
N VAL A 155 -5.59 -6.20 28.78
CA VAL A 155 -4.82 -4.95 28.87
C VAL A 155 -5.56 -3.92 29.73
N MET A 156 -6.86 -3.70 29.51
CA MET A 156 -7.65 -2.79 30.32
C MET A 156 -7.62 -3.16 31.80
N GLU A 157 -7.82 -4.43 32.16
CA GLU A 157 -7.76 -4.93 33.56
C GLU A 157 -6.44 -4.54 34.24
N MET A 158 -5.32 -4.64 33.53
CA MET A 158 -4.00 -4.23 34.04
C MET A 158 -3.86 -2.71 34.14
N CYS A 159 -4.42 -1.98 33.18
CA CYS A 159 -4.36 -0.52 33.10
C CYS A 159 -5.33 0.21 34.04
N THR A 160 -6.41 -0.44 34.50
CA THR A 160 -7.37 0.11 35.47
C THR A 160 -7.10 -0.34 36.91
N GLY A 161 -5.96 -1.00 37.15
CA GLY A 161 -5.51 -1.40 38.47
C GLY A 161 -5.18 -0.22 39.41
N PRO A 162 -4.55 -0.48 40.58
CA PRO A 162 -4.19 0.56 41.53
C PRO A 162 -3.40 1.70 40.88
N ILE A 163 -3.73 2.95 41.25
CA ILE A 163 -3.23 4.16 40.61
C ILE A 163 -1.70 4.28 40.61
N ASP A 164 -1.03 3.70 41.61
CA ASP A 164 0.43 3.75 41.74
C ASP A 164 1.12 2.46 41.26
N SER A 165 0.39 1.56 40.58
CA SER A 165 0.95 0.31 40.08
C SER A 165 1.85 0.56 38.85
N PRO A 166 2.96 -0.19 38.68
CA PRO A 166 3.81 -0.08 37.49
C PRO A 166 3.05 -0.28 36.17
N GLN A 167 2.04 -1.16 36.16
CA GLN A 167 1.19 -1.43 35.01
C GLN A 167 0.37 -0.19 34.65
N GLN A 168 -0.30 0.41 35.64
CA GLN A 168 -1.13 1.58 35.39
C GLN A 168 -0.30 2.78 34.93
N HIS A 169 0.92 2.96 35.46
CA HIS A 169 1.86 3.97 34.96
C HIS A 169 2.27 3.73 33.50
N ALA A 170 2.48 2.49 33.09
CA ALA A 170 2.82 2.16 31.71
C ALA A 170 1.68 2.49 30.72
N CYS A 171 0.43 2.47 31.18
CA CYS A 171 -0.74 2.75 30.35
C CYS A 171 -1.11 4.24 30.25
N ARG A 172 -0.43 5.14 30.98
CA ARG A 172 -0.71 6.59 30.93
C ARG A 172 -0.04 7.24 29.73
N ILE A 173 -0.46 6.85 28.54
CA ILE A 173 -0.03 7.46 27.29
C ILE A 173 -1.01 8.60 26.95
N ALA A 174 -0.49 9.69 26.40
CA ALA A 174 -1.31 10.84 26.01
C ALA A 174 -2.28 10.41 24.89
N ASP A 175 -3.50 10.94 24.94
CA ASP A 175 -4.58 10.70 23.95
C ASP A 175 -5.14 9.26 23.87
N ASP A 176 -4.60 8.31 24.64
CA ASP A 176 -5.15 6.96 24.82
C ASP A 176 -6.29 6.92 25.86
N ASN A 177 -7.22 5.97 25.70
CA ASN A 177 -8.31 5.73 26.66
C ASN A 177 -8.25 4.38 27.38
N VAL A 178 -7.22 3.54 27.15
CA VAL A 178 -7.04 2.25 27.85
C VAL A 178 -7.05 2.41 29.37
N TRP A 179 -6.31 3.39 29.89
CA TRP A 179 -6.29 3.71 31.33
C TRP A 179 -7.57 4.37 31.84
N ARG A 180 -8.48 4.76 30.93
CA ARG A 180 -9.82 5.30 31.19
C ARG A 180 -10.91 4.24 30.98
N ASN A 181 -10.56 2.96 31.07
CA ASN A 181 -11.52 1.85 31.03
C ASN A 181 -12.25 1.72 29.67
N SER A 182 -11.55 2.02 28.56
CA SER A 182 -12.05 1.86 27.20
C SER A 182 -10.93 1.38 26.27
N THR A 183 -11.28 0.58 25.27
CA THR A 183 -10.38 0.12 24.21
C THR A 183 -10.24 1.10 23.05
N GLU A 184 -11.03 2.20 23.06
CA GLU A 184 -11.03 3.25 22.06
C GLU A 184 -9.75 4.11 22.16
N GLY A 185 -8.70 3.73 21.44
CA GLY A 185 -7.39 4.37 21.51
C GLY A 185 -6.47 3.69 22.53
N GLY A 186 -5.34 3.19 22.03
CA GLY A 186 -4.33 2.43 22.76
C GLY A 186 -3.07 2.25 21.91
N GLU A 187 -2.03 1.66 22.50
CA GLU A 187 -0.70 1.64 21.91
C GLU A 187 -0.07 0.24 21.94
N VAL A 188 0.52 -0.17 20.82
CA VAL A 188 1.15 -1.49 20.67
C VAL A 188 2.31 -1.74 21.66
N PRO A 189 3.16 -0.76 22.01
CA PRO A 189 4.19 -0.92 23.04
C PRO A 189 3.68 -1.42 24.41
N LEU A 190 2.37 -1.32 24.70
CA LEU A 190 1.78 -1.90 25.91
C LEU A 190 2.05 -3.40 26.04
N LEU A 191 2.18 -4.14 24.93
CA LEU A 191 2.57 -5.55 24.93
C LEU A 191 3.90 -5.76 25.66
N TYR A 192 4.90 -4.92 25.39
CA TYR A 192 6.21 -5.01 26.04
C TYR A 192 6.15 -4.55 27.49
N TYR A 193 5.46 -3.46 27.80
CA TYR A 193 5.40 -2.97 29.17
C TYR A 193 4.61 -3.89 30.11
N LEU A 194 3.61 -4.58 29.58
CA LEU A 194 2.74 -5.48 30.33
C LEU A 194 3.07 -6.98 30.12
N HIS A 195 4.15 -7.31 29.40
CA HIS A 195 4.47 -8.69 28.97
C HIS A 195 4.41 -9.74 30.10
N LYS A 196 4.79 -9.37 31.33
CA LYS A 196 4.75 -10.28 32.49
C LYS A 196 3.33 -10.68 32.87
N GLY A 197 2.39 -9.74 32.78
CA GLY A 197 0.97 -10.00 33.02
C GLY A 197 0.33 -10.66 31.80
N LEU A 198 0.72 -10.25 30.59
CA LEU A 198 0.10 -10.70 29.35
C LEU A 198 0.54 -12.09 28.88
N LYS A 199 1.58 -12.66 29.50
CA LYS A 199 2.21 -13.94 29.14
C LYS A 199 1.23 -15.07 28.81
N ASP A 200 0.15 -15.17 29.59
CA ASP A 200 -0.86 -16.23 29.51
C ASP A 200 -2.27 -15.65 29.19
N SER A 201 -2.33 -14.39 28.74
CA SER A 201 -3.55 -13.59 28.55
C SER A 201 -3.88 -13.33 27.07
N VAL A 202 -3.41 -14.19 26.16
CA VAL A 202 -3.90 -14.22 24.77
C VAL A 202 -4.78 -15.45 24.63
N PHE A 203 -5.95 -15.27 24.05
CA PHE A 203 -6.99 -16.30 23.99
C PHE A 203 -7.39 -16.60 22.54
N PRO A 204 -7.80 -17.86 22.25
CA PRO A 204 -8.38 -18.19 20.94
C PRO A 204 -9.64 -17.36 20.65
N VAL A 205 -9.91 -17.05 19.37
CA VAL A 205 -11.05 -16.20 18.96
C VAL A 205 -12.39 -16.70 19.51
N HIS A 206 -12.59 -18.02 19.62
CA HIS A 206 -13.82 -18.62 20.14
C HIS A 206 -14.03 -18.44 21.65
N VAL A 207 -13.01 -18.03 22.42
CA VAL A 207 -13.24 -17.59 23.81
C VAL A 207 -14.06 -16.31 23.82
N CYS A 208 -13.78 -15.41 22.87
CA CYS A 208 -14.34 -14.07 22.88
C CYS A 208 -14.35 -13.48 21.47
N PRO A 209 -15.39 -13.76 20.67
CA PRO A 209 -15.51 -13.16 19.35
C PRO A 209 -15.54 -11.64 19.43
N TYR A 210 -14.97 -10.96 18.44
CA TYR A 210 -14.91 -9.50 18.43
C TYR A 210 -16.30 -8.87 18.27
N THR A 211 -16.62 -7.88 19.10
CA THR A 211 -17.86 -7.11 18.98
C THR A 211 -17.60 -5.81 18.23
N SER A 212 -18.22 -5.64 17.06
CA SER A 212 -18.00 -4.47 16.19
C SER A 212 -18.69 -3.18 16.67
N SER A 213 -19.56 -3.27 17.68
CA SER A 213 -20.34 -2.15 18.20
C SER A 213 -19.58 -1.42 19.32
N GLN A 214 -19.61 -0.08 19.28
CA GLN A 214 -19.02 0.76 20.34
C GLN A 214 -19.71 0.55 21.69
N GLY A 215 -18.97 0.75 22.79
CA GLY A 215 -19.49 0.62 24.16
C GLY A 215 -19.54 -0.82 24.70
N HIS A 216 -19.02 -1.78 23.92
CA HIS A 216 -18.92 -3.20 24.27
C HIS A 216 -17.48 -3.60 24.62
N ASP A 217 -16.71 -2.68 25.20
CA ASP A 217 -15.29 -2.88 25.55
C ASP A 217 -15.05 -4.08 26.49
N TRP A 218 -16.01 -4.37 27.37
CA TRP A 218 -15.92 -5.41 28.42
C TRP A 218 -16.70 -6.68 28.11
N ASP A 219 -17.29 -6.79 26.92
CA ASP A 219 -18.19 -7.89 26.59
C ASP A 219 -17.40 -9.17 26.30
N CYS A 220 -17.25 -9.98 27.34
CA CYS A 220 -16.61 -11.28 27.28
C CYS A 220 -16.96 -12.18 28.48
N PRO A 221 -18.19 -12.73 28.55
CA PRO A 221 -18.64 -13.52 29.71
C PRO A 221 -17.71 -14.71 30.05
N GLU A 222 -17.11 -15.33 29.04
CA GLU A 222 -16.22 -16.48 29.17
C GLU A 222 -14.95 -16.15 29.96
N LEU A 223 -14.42 -14.94 29.84
CA LEU A 223 -13.23 -14.51 30.59
C LEU A 223 -13.50 -14.34 32.10
N ALA A 224 -14.76 -14.14 32.51
CA ALA A 224 -15.14 -14.12 33.91
C ALA A 224 -15.06 -15.51 34.56
N ILE A 225 -15.00 -16.58 33.77
CA ILE A 225 -14.89 -17.95 34.24
C ILE A 225 -13.42 -18.27 34.52
N ALA A 226 -13.04 -18.30 35.80
CA ALA A 226 -11.65 -18.53 36.22
C ALA A 226 -11.01 -19.81 35.67
N SER A 227 -11.80 -20.85 35.37
CA SER A 227 -11.28 -22.07 34.75
C SER A 227 -10.78 -21.83 33.32
N VAL A 228 -11.44 -20.97 32.53
CA VAL A 228 -11.04 -20.63 31.15
C VAL A 228 -9.65 -20.00 31.15
N ARG A 229 -9.41 -19.02 32.02
CA ARG A 229 -8.08 -18.41 32.20
C ARG A 229 -7.03 -19.42 32.64
N LYS A 230 -7.37 -20.29 33.60
CA LYS A 230 -6.43 -21.26 34.17
C LYS A 230 -6.07 -22.41 33.21
N SER A 231 -6.99 -22.81 32.34
CA SER A 231 -6.78 -23.89 31.38
C SER A 231 -6.34 -23.41 29.99
N ASN A 232 -6.15 -22.11 29.80
CA ASN A 232 -5.69 -21.55 28.53
C ASN A 232 -4.30 -22.12 28.17
N PRO A 233 -4.14 -22.79 27.02
CA PRO A 233 -2.85 -23.33 26.63
C PRO A 233 -1.90 -22.28 26.05
N LEU A 234 -2.43 -21.16 25.55
CA LEU A 234 -1.62 -20.14 24.88
C LEU A 234 -0.74 -19.39 25.89
N SER A 235 0.57 -19.55 25.74
CA SER A 235 1.59 -18.83 26.53
C SER A 235 2.78 -18.44 25.66
N PHE A 236 3.27 -17.22 25.86
CA PHE A 236 4.42 -16.67 25.17
C PHE A 236 5.24 -15.76 26.09
N THR A 237 6.51 -15.54 25.74
CA THR A 237 7.37 -14.56 26.42
C THR A 237 7.81 -13.51 25.41
N VAL A 238 7.80 -12.24 25.81
CA VAL A 238 8.43 -11.15 25.05
C VAL A 238 9.84 -10.94 25.59
N ASN A 239 10.84 -11.30 24.80
CA ASN A 239 12.25 -11.22 25.20
C ASN A 239 12.84 -9.83 24.98
N ASP A 240 12.46 -9.17 23.88
CA ASP A 240 12.94 -7.85 23.51
C ASP A 240 11.91 -7.10 22.65
N MET A 241 12.01 -5.76 22.63
CA MET A 241 11.26 -4.90 21.73
C MET A 241 12.19 -3.87 21.07
N GLY A 242 12.17 -3.83 19.75
CA GLY A 242 12.80 -2.77 18.96
C GLY A 242 11.77 -1.77 18.44
N THR A 243 12.11 -0.48 18.43
CA THR A 243 11.30 0.58 17.79
C THR A 243 12.13 1.29 16.72
N PHE A 244 11.54 1.45 15.54
CA PHE A 244 12.22 1.94 14.34
C PHE A 244 11.42 3.09 13.74
N TYR A 245 12.12 4.13 13.27
CA TYR A 245 11.52 5.37 12.78
C TYR A 245 11.86 5.67 11.32
N ASP A 246 12.87 5.00 10.76
CA ASP A 246 13.35 5.22 9.40
C ASP A 246 13.20 3.97 8.54
N GLN A 247 12.96 4.20 7.25
CA GLN A 247 12.77 3.14 6.26
C GLN A 247 13.90 2.09 6.27
N ALA A 248 15.16 2.51 6.39
CA ALA A 248 16.29 1.59 6.25
C ALA A 248 16.44 0.65 7.45
N SER A 249 16.14 1.12 8.66
CA SER A 249 16.15 0.28 9.86
C SER A 249 14.94 -0.64 9.91
N ILE A 250 13.75 -0.18 9.51
CA ILE A 250 12.53 -0.99 9.39
C ILE A 250 12.76 -2.16 8.44
N LYS A 251 13.19 -1.90 7.20
CA LYS A 251 13.47 -2.96 6.21
C LYS A 251 14.48 -3.97 6.71
N ARG A 252 15.56 -3.49 7.32
CA ARG A 252 16.62 -4.36 7.86
C ARG A 252 16.06 -5.27 8.93
N LYS A 253 15.25 -4.74 9.85
CA LYS A 253 14.63 -5.55 10.91
C LYS A 253 13.63 -6.54 10.32
N LEU A 254 12.79 -6.14 9.35
CA LEU A 254 11.83 -7.01 8.68
C LEU A 254 12.52 -8.22 8.03
N VAL A 255 13.60 -7.98 7.28
CA VAL A 255 14.38 -9.06 6.63
C VAL A 255 15.11 -9.93 7.65
N GLN A 256 15.66 -9.31 8.70
CA GLN A 256 16.42 -10.03 9.73
C GLN A 256 15.52 -10.94 10.57
N SER A 257 14.35 -10.45 10.99
CA SER A 257 13.44 -11.21 11.84
C SER A 257 12.55 -12.14 11.04
N GLY A 258 12.16 -11.75 9.81
CA GLY A 258 11.08 -12.39 9.06
C GLY A 258 9.78 -12.43 9.87
N LEU A 259 9.55 -11.41 10.71
CA LEU A 259 8.36 -11.26 11.55
C LEU A 259 7.59 -10.03 11.10
N ALA A 260 6.27 -10.15 11.10
CA ALA A 260 5.41 -8.99 10.87
C ALA A 260 5.58 -7.98 12.01
N MET A 261 5.54 -6.69 11.69
CA MET A 261 5.90 -5.61 12.62
C MET A 261 4.78 -4.56 12.69
N PRO A 262 4.18 -4.32 13.87
CA PRO A 262 3.16 -3.30 14.01
C PRO A 262 3.71 -1.91 13.69
N ILE A 263 2.93 -1.14 12.95
CA ILE A 263 3.24 0.22 12.53
C ILE A 263 2.19 1.16 13.08
N SER A 264 2.62 2.17 13.84
CA SER A 264 1.79 3.30 14.23
C SER A 264 2.03 4.44 13.25
N THR A 265 0.95 5.05 12.77
CA THR A 265 1.00 6.19 11.85
C THR A 265 -0.18 7.13 12.08
N THR A 266 0.01 8.41 11.76
CA THR A 266 -1.07 9.40 11.76
C THR A 266 -1.90 9.22 10.48
N LEU A 267 -3.20 8.94 10.63
CA LEU A 267 -4.15 9.04 9.54
C LEU A 267 -4.42 10.50 9.21
N VAL A 268 -4.65 10.72 7.92
CA VAL A 268 -4.95 12.03 7.38
C VAL A 268 -6.25 11.98 6.61
N SER A 269 -7.01 13.06 6.66
CA SER A 269 -7.99 13.38 5.64
C SER A 269 -7.37 14.32 4.61
N ILE A 270 -7.90 14.30 3.40
CA ILE A 270 -7.42 15.12 2.30
C ILE A 270 -8.52 16.07 1.87
N GLN A 271 -8.28 17.37 2.03
CA GLN A 271 -9.13 18.40 1.50
C GLN A 271 -8.79 18.63 0.03
N HIS A 272 -9.70 18.24 -0.86
CA HIS A 272 -9.60 18.50 -2.30
C HIS A 272 -10.19 19.86 -2.68
N MET A 273 -9.88 20.32 -3.88
CA MET A 273 -10.23 21.63 -4.40
C MET A 273 -10.82 21.51 -5.81
N TYR A 274 -11.96 22.15 -6.06
CA TYR A 274 -12.54 22.24 -7.39
C TYR A 274 -12.04 23.50 -8.11
N PRO A 275 -11.47 23.39 -9.31
CA PRO A 275 -11.02 24.57 -10.05
C PRO A 275 -12.21 25.31 -10.65
N CYS A 276 -12.19 26.64 -10.52
CA CYS A 276 -13.24 27.53 -11.03
C CYS A 276 -13.13 27.75 -12.54
N VAL A 277 -13.11 26.65 -13.29
CA VAL A 277 -13.00 26.63 -14.75
C VAL A 277 -14.04 25.69 -15.36
N GLY A 278 -14.46 25.98 -16.59
CA GLY A 278 -15.47 25.18 -17.29
C GLY A 278 -16.92 25.51 -16.88
N LYS A 279 -17.88 25.07 -17.71
CA LYS A 279 -19.29 25.49 -17.61
C LYS A 279 -19.99 25.10 -16.30
N LEU A 280 -19.52 24.05 -15.64
CA LEU A 280 -20.17 23.49 -14.44
C LEU A 280 -19.92 24.36 -13.20
N LEU A 281 -18.70 24.87 -13.04
CA LEU A 281 -18.28 25.62 -11.84
C LEU A 281 -18.06 27.11 -12.11
N ALA A 282 -17.95 27.55 -13.37
CA ALA A 282 -17.79 28.97 -13.71
C ALA A 282 -18.98 29.85 -13.26
N ASN A 283 -20.14 29.26 -12.97
CA ASN A 283 -21.32 29.97 -12.46
C ASN A 283 -21.53 29.76 -10.95
N ASP A 284 -20.66 29.00 -10.27
CA ASP A 284 -20.74 28.86 -8.82
C ASP A 284 -20.40 30.22 -8.17
N PRO A 285 -21.26 30.78 -7.30
CA PRO A 285 -20.97 32.06 -6.64
C PRO A 285 -19.68 32.06 -5.84
N ARG A 286 -19.21 30.90 -5.37
CA ARG A 286 -17.94 30.73 -4.65
C ARG A 286 -16.71 30.88 -5.57
N CYS A 287 -16.92 30.81 -6.88
CA CYS A 287 -15.89 31.03 -7.88
C CYS A 287 -15.68 32.51 -8.25
N ASP A 288 -16.25 33.43 -7.48
CA ASP A 288 -15.90 34.84 -7.56
C ASP A 288 -14.48 35.07 -7.02
N ALA A 289 -13.72 35.92 -7.72
CA ALA A 289 -12.33 36.22 -7.42
C ALA A 289 -12.11 36.82 -6.02
N ALA A 290 -13.13 37.40 -5.39
CA ALA A 290 -13.05 37.89 -4.02
C ALA A 290 -13.23 36.79 -2.96
N THR A 291 -13.72 35.60 -3.35
CA THR A 291 -14.12 34.53 -2.43
C THR A 291 -13.34 33.23 -2.61
N CYS A 292 -12.84 32.93 -3.81
CA CYS A 292 -12.09 31.72 -4.06
C CYS A 292 -10.66 31.78 -3.49
N GLN A 293 -10.02 30.62 -3.42
CA GLN A 293 -8.66 30.46 -2.92
C GLN A 293 -7.69 30.09 -4.05
N LEU A 294 -6.39 30.23 -3.79
CA LEU A 294 -5.38 29.76 -4.72
C LEU A 294 -5.46 28.24 -4.87
N CYS A 295 -5.46 27.77 -6.11
CA CYS A 295 -5.45 26.34 -6.41
C CYS A 295 -4.16 25.67 -5.92
N PRO A 296 -4.26 24.43 -5.44
CA PRO A 296 -3.10 23.67 -5.01
C PRO A 296 -2.24 23.25 -6.22
N PRO A 297 -0.97 22.87 -6.01
CA PRO A 297 -0.04 22.46 -7.07
C PRO A 297 -0.58 21.34 -7.99
N GLU A 298 -1.45 20.49 -7.47
CA GLU A 298 -2.12 19.38 -8.15
C GLU A 298 -3.13 19.84 -9.21
N LEU A 299 -3.51 21.14 -9.22
CA LEU A 299 -4.40 21.79 -10.18
C LEU A 299 -3.75 23.00 -10.87
N PRO A 300 -2.71 22.80 -11.70
CA PRO A 300 -1.98 23.91 -12.31
C PRO A 300 -2.78 24.66 -13.40
N MET A 301 -3.94 24.13 -13.80
CA MET A 301 -4.77 24.67 -14.89
C MET A 301 -5.65 25.85 -14.49
N ALA A 302 -5.77 26.15 -13.19
CA ALA A 302 -6.57 27.23 -12.66
C ALA A 302 -5.84 27.94 -11.51
N THR A 303 -6.17 29.21 -11.28
CA THR A 303 -5.61 29.98 -10.16
C THR A 303 -6.63 30.15 -9.02
N CYS A 304 -7.91 29.98 -9.32
CA CYS A 304 -9.04 30.20 -8.42
C CYS A 304 -9.76 28.86 -8.22
N CYS A 305 -9.81 28.39 -6.97
CA CYS A 305 -10.38 27.11 -6.57
C CYS A 305 -11.29 27.26 -5.34
N VAL A 306 -12.22 26.33 -5.19
CA VAL A 306 -13.13 26.25 -4.03
C VAL A 306 -13.03 24.87 -3.37
N PRO A 307 -13.18 24.76 -2.04
CA PRO A 307 -13.11 23.47 -1.36
C PRO A 307 -14.15 22.47 -1.86
N ALA A 308 -13.70 21.23 -2.11
CA ALA A 308 -14.54 20.05 -2.30
C ALA A 308 -14.83 19.37 -0.96
N ASP A 309 -15.52 18.22 -0.96
CA ASP A 309 -15.59 17.38 0.23
C ASP A 309 -14.24 16.72 0.50
N SER A 310 -13.90 16.54 1.77
CA SER A 310 -12.69 15.81 2.17
C SER A 310 -12.85 14.32 1.93
N THR A 311 -11.75 13.65 1.59
CA THR A 311 -11.68 12.17 1.56
C THR A 311 -10.75 11.66 2.63
N ASP A 312 -10.77 10.35 2.83
CA ASP A 312 -9.74 9.66 3.58
C ASP A 312 -8.37 9.78 2.88
N GLY A 313 -7.31 9.49 3.63
CA GLY A 313 -5.91 9.53 3.20
C GLY A 313 -5.47 8.36 2.31
N GLN A 314 -6.41 7.58 1.80
CA GLN A 314 -6.19 6.41 0.95
C GLN A 314 -7.21 6.39 -0.20
N ASN A 315 -6.82 5.83 -1.34
CA ASN A 315 -7.73 5.63 -2.47
C ASN A 315 -8.48 4.28 -2.38
N MET A 316 -9.42 4.05 -3.30
CA MET A 316 -10.17 2.78 -3.37
C MET A 316 -9.36 1.59 -3.91
N ASP A 317 -8.06 1.76 -4.18
CA ASP A 317 -7.11 0.66 -4.45
C ASP A 317 -6.27 0.33 -3.20
N GLY A 318 -6.57 0.93 -2.05
CA GLY A 318 -5.82 0.68 -0.82
C GLY A 318 -4.40 1.27 -0.82
N GLU A 319 -4.15 2.30 -1.62
CA GLU A 319 -2.89 3.06 -1.60
C GLU A 319 -3.05 4.30 -0.71
N PHE A 320 -2.17 4.45 0.29
CA PHE A 320 -2.09 5.66 1.10
C PHE A 320 -1.44 6.80 0.31
N LEU A 321 -1.93 8.02 0.50
CA LEU A 321 -1.69 9.12 -0.42
C LEU A 321 -0.81 10.21 0.22
N ALA A 322 0.04 10.81 -0.60
CA ALA A 322 0.76 12.04 -0.32
C ALA A 322 0.02 13.21 -0.99
N HIS A 323 -0.35 14.26 -0.25
CA HIS A 323 -1.15 15.37 -0.80
C HIS A 323 -0.87 16.70 -0.11
N SER A 324 -0.96 17.82 -0.84
CA SER A 324 -0.77 19.16 -0.26
C SER A 324 -1.87 19.55 0.74
N GLY A 325 -3.09 19.03 0.54
CA GLY A 325 -4.28 19.28 1.37
C GLY A 325 -4.49 18.36 2.57
N MET A 326 -3.44 17.67 3.05
CA MET A 326 -3.55 16.77 4.20
C MET A 326 -3.90 17.50 5.50
N GLN A 327 -4.79 16.90 6.28
CA GLN A 327 -5.16 17.33 7.64
C GLN A 327 -5.15 16.11 8.55
N VAL A 328 -4.80 16.30 9.83
CA VAL A 328 -4.79 15.21 10.82
C VAL A 328 -6.21 14.73 11.05
N ASP A 329 -6.41 13.41 10.99
CA ASP A 329 -7.69 12.76 11.29
C ASP A 329 -7.61 11.94 12.59
N GLY A 330 -6.50 11.21 12.79
CA GLY A 330 -6.29 10.42 14.00
C GLY A 330 -5.00 9.60 13.97
N GLY A 331 -4.82 8.72 14.95
CA GLY A 331 -3.77 7.69 14.94
C GLY A 331 -4.32 6.36 14.45
N HIS A 332 -3.48 5.54 13.83
CA HIS A 332 -3.84 4.20 13.40
C HIS A 332 -2.68 3.23 13.47
N VAL A 333 -3.01 1.98 13.74
CA VAL A 333 -2.06 0.87 13.81
C VAL A 333 -2.40 -0.14 12.71
N MET A 334 -1.38 -0.52 11.94
CA MET A 334 -1.44 -1.61 10.98
C MET A 334 -0.27 -2.56 11.20
N LEU A 335 -0.10 -3.54 10.33
CA LEU A 335 1.00 -4.51 10.42
C LEU A 335 1.84 -4.49 9.15
N VAL A 336 3.12 -4.10 9.24
CA VAL A 336 4.08 -4.20 8.14
C VAL A 336 4.40 -5.66 7.91
N VAL A 337 4.10 -6.14 6.70
CA VAL A 337 4.30 -7.54 6.30
C VAL A 337 5.25 -7.66 5.12
N ALA A 338 5.42 -6.60 4.32
CA ALA A 338 6.35 -6.61 3.21
C ALA A 338 6.84 -5.20 2.87
N TYR A 339 7.80 -5.12 1.95
CA TYR A 339 8.11 -3.90 1.21
C TYR A 339 8.43 -4.23 -0.24
N ASN A 340 8.17 -3.27 -1.12
CA ASN A 340 8.58 -3.33 -2.52
C ASN A 340 9.10 -1.95 -2.94
N ASP A 341 10.36 -1.87 -3.36
CA ASP A 341 11.00 -0.62 -3.77
C ASP A 341 10.71 -0.21 -5.22
N LEU A 342 10.07 -1.08 -5.99
CA LEU A 342 9.81 -0.90 -7.42
C LEU A 342 8.33 -0.72 -7.74
N PHE A 343 7.42 -1.03 -6.82
CA PHE A 343 6.00 -0.81 -7.02
C PHE A 343 5.72 0.68 -7.23
N ARG A 344 4.85 0.99 -8.19
CA ARG A 344 4.41 2.36 -8.48
C ARG A 344 2.93 2.48 -8.25
N THR A 345 2.55 3.42 -7.40
CA THR A 345 1.14 3.73 -7.14
C THR A 345 0.49 4.43 -8.32
N ARG A 346 -0.84 4.51 -8.33
CA ARG A 346 -1.59 5.25 -9.36
C ARG A 346 -1.27 6.75 -9.36
N GLU A 347 -0.92 7.30 -8.20
CA GLU A 347 -0.47 8.69 -8.02
C GLU A 347 1.02 8.92 -8.36
N GLY A 348 1.75 7.88 -8.76
CA GLY A 348 3.13 7.98 -9.24
C GLY A 348 4.20 7.90 -8.15
N ALA A 349 3.84 7.66 -6.89
CA ALA A 349 4.81 7.35 -5.84
C ALA A 349 5.51 6.02 -6.16
N THR A 350 6.82 5.93 -5.86
CA THR A 350 7.60 4.73 -6.09
C THR A 350 8.13 4.17 -4.78
N GLY A 351 7.83 2.90 -4.54
CA GLY A 351 8.29 2.17 -3.38
C GLY A 351 7.49 2.44 -2.11
N GLY A 352 7.36 1.42 -1.27
CA GLY A 352 6.59 1.50 -0.04
C GLY A 352 6.60 0.22 0.77
N PHE A 353 5.98 0.28 1.93
CA PHE A 353 5.66 -0.88 2.74
C PHE A 353 4.29 -1.44 2.31
N VAL A 354 4.16 -2.76 2.36
CA VAL A 354 2.87 -3.44 2.29
C VAL A 354 2.41 -3.68 3.72
N VAL A 355 1.21 -3.22 4.02
CA VAL A 355 0.64 -3.29 5.37
C VAL A 355 -0.65 -4.09 5.34
N LYS A 356 -0.80 -5.03 6.28
CA LYS A 356 -2.08 -5.67 6.57
C LYS A 356 -2.90 -4.73 7.44
N ASN A 357 -4.10 -4.40 6.98
CA ASN A 357 -4.99 -3.45 7.67
C ASN A 357 -6.10 -4.20 8.43
N SER A 358 -6.86 -3.48 9.25
CA SER A 358 -7.94 -3.99 10.09
C SER A 358 -9.30 -3.35 9.76
N TRP A 359 -9.51 -2.94 8.50
CA TRP A 359 -10.77 -2.36 8.04
C TRP A 359 -11.60 -3.35 7.24
N GLN A 360 -12.89 -3.06 7.11
CA GLN A 360 -13.76 -3.83 6.23
C GLN A 360 -13.29 -3.71 4.78
N ASP A 361 -12.93 -4.85 4.19
CA ASP A 361 -12.64 -4.94 2.77
C ASP A 361 -13.93 -5.03 1.94
N GLY A 362 -13.86 -4.59 0.69
CA GLY A 362 -14.93 -4.72 -0.30
C GLY A 362 -15.41 -3.39 -0.87
N TRP A 363 -15.85 -2.46 -0.02
CA TRP A 363 -16.20 -1.10 -0.46
C TRP A 363 -14.95 -0.23 -0.63
N GLN A 364 -14.14 -0.14 0.43
CA GLN A 364 -12.76 0.31 0.29
C GLN A 364 -11.98 -0.86 -0.27
N GLY A 365 -11.37 -0.71 -1.44
CA GLY A 365 -10.63 -1.81 -2.03
C GLY A 365 -9.32 -2.08 -1.31
N SER A 366 -8.89 -3.33 -1.38
CA SER A 366 -7.57 -3.79 -0.97
C SER A 366 -7.06 -4.80 -1.99
N HIS A 367 -5.80 -5.19 -1.89
CA HIS A 367 -5.24 -6.18 -2.81
C HIS A 367 -4.56 -7.30 -2.04
N SER A 368 -4.18 -8.35 -2.77
CA SER A 368 -3.35 -9.39 -2.20
C SER A 368 -1.93 -8.91 -1.96
N MET A 369 -1.24 -9.52 -0.99
CA MET A 369 0.19 -9.26 -0.80
C MET A 369 0.98 -9.56 -2.09
N ALA A 370 0.61 -10.60 -2.84
CA ALA A 370 1.27 -10.97 -4.09
C ALA A 370 1.18 -9.88 -5.17
N TYR A 371 0.07 -9.14 -5.25
CA TYR A 371 -0.08 -8.00 -6.15
C TYR A 371 0.89 -6.87 -5.82
N TRP A 372 0.95 -6.47 -4.55
CA TRP A 372 1.88 -5.42 -4.10
C TRP A 372 3.35 -5.81 -4.28
N MET A 373 3.62 -7.12 -4.17
CA MET A 373 4.94 -7.68 -4.43
C MET A 373 5.23 -7.83 -5.94
N GLN A 374 4.28 -7.55 -6.82
CA GLN A 374 4.39 -7.75 -8.28
C GLN A 374 4.75 -9.19 -8.64
N ASP A 375 4.22 -10.16 -7.88
CA ASP A 375 4.40 -11.60 -8.13
C ASP A 375 3.25 -12.17 -8.98
N ILE A 376 2.13 -11.44 -9.04
CA ILE A 376 0.98 -11.74 -9.90
C ILE A 376 0.58 -10.50 -10.72
N SER A 377 -0.18 -10.69 -11.80
CA SER A 377 -0.69 -9.59 -12.61
C SER A 377 -1.92 -8.94 -11.95
N GLU A 378 -2.30 -7.75 -12.42
CA GLU A 378 -3.59 -7.14 -12.07
C GLU A 378 -4.78 -8.05 -12.43
N TRP A 379 -4.66 -8.83 -13.52
CA TRP A 379 -5.72 -9.74 -13.94
C TRP A 379 -5.87 -10.93 -12.99
N ASP A 380 -4.76 -11.47 -12.50
CA ASP A 380 -4.74 -12.52 -11.48
C ASP A 380 -5.30 -11.99 -10.15
N ASP A 381 -4.87 -10.80 -9.75
CA ASP A 381 -5.32 -10.20 -8.51
C ASP A 381 -6.83 -9.90 -8.53
N ARG A 382 -7.41 -9.48 -9.66
CA ARG A 382 -8.88 -9.33 -9.78
C ARG A 382 -9.67 -10.62 -9.58
N VAL A 383 -9.04 -11.79 -9.71
CA VAL A 383 -9.69 -13.06 -9.35
C VAL A 383 -9.75 -13.23 -7.84
N VAL A 384 -8.75 -12.71 -7.13
CA VAL A 384 -8.59 -12.83 -5.67
C VAL A 384 -9.29 -11.66 -4.95
N CYS A 385 -8.98 -10.43 -5.35
CA CYS A 385 -9.51 -9.17 -4.84
C CYS A 385 -10.17 -8.36 -5.98
N PRO A 386 -11.39 -8.74 -6.43
CA PRO A 386 -12.07 -8.05 -7.53
C PRO A 386 -12.31 -6.55 -7.30
N ASN A 387 -12.50 -6.12 -6.05
CA ASN A 387 -12.80 -4.73 -5.70
C ASN A 387 -13.96 -4.15 -6.53
N SER A 388 -15.10 -4.85 -6.54
CA SER A 388 -16.24 -4.59 -7.46
C SER A 388 -16.79 -3.17 -7.37
N PHE A 389 -16.73 -2.53 -6.20
CA PHE A 389 -17.21 -1.16 -6.01
C PHE A 389 -16.26 -0.08 -6.51
N ASN A 390 -15.01 -0.44 -6.83
CA ASN A 390 -14.04 0.50 -7.36
C ASN A 390 -14.37 0.83 -8.84
N PRO A 391 -14.70 2.09 -9.18
CA PRO A 391 -15.07 2.48 -10.54
C PRO A 391 -14.01 2.18 -11.59
N PHE A 392 -12.77 2.01 -11.18
CA PHE A 392 -11.66 1.77 -12.08
C PHE A 392 -11.50 0.30 -12.45
N ASN A 393 -12.25 -0.58 -11.78
CA ASN A 393 -12.31 -2.01 -12.06
C ASN A 393 -13.58 -2.40 -12.83
N TRP A 394 -14.51 -1.48 -13.06
CA TRP A 394 -15.67 -1.73 -13.91
C TRP A 394 -15.26 -2.03 -15.36
N TYR A 395 -15.98 -2.94 -15.99
CA TYR A 395 -15.70 -3.36 -17.35
C TYR A 395 -16.03 -2.22 -18.31
N VAL A 396 -15.07 -1.90 -19.17
CA VAL A 396 -15.23 -0.94 -20.26
C VAL A 396 -15.24 -1.73 -21.56
N PRO A 397 -16.42 -1.91 -22.21
CA PRO A 397 -16.51 -2.69 -23.44
C PRO A 397 -15.59 -2.14 -24.53
N THR A 398 -14.81 -3.02 -25.13
CA THR A 398 -13.99 -2.70 -26.29
C THR A 398 -14.87 -2.69 -27.54
N GLN A 399 -14.64 -1.71 -28.42
CA GLN A 399 -15.32 -1.64 -29.71
C GLN A 399 -14.61 -2.56 -30.71
N ASP A 400 -14.70 -3.87 -30.48
CA ASP A 400 -14.09 -4.88 -31.33
C ASP A 400 -15.10 -5.49 -32.32
N ASP A 401 -14.58 -6.08 -33.40
CA ASP A 401 -15.34 -6.86 -34.39
C ASP A 401 -16.56 -6.18 -35.05
N GLY A 402 -16.58 -4.84 -35.05
CA GLY A 402 -17.60 -4.04 -35.72
C GLY A 402 -18.86 -3.80 -34.88
N VAL A 403 -18.83 -4.16 -33.60
CA VAL A 403 -19.87 -3.77 -32.63
C VAL A 403 -19.42 -2.48 -31.94
N VAL A 404 -20.24 -1.44 -32.02
CA VAL A 404 -19.91 -0.10 -31.51
C VAL A 404 -21.02 0.42 -30.60
N ASP A 405 -20.69 1.45 -29.83
CA ASP A 405 -21.61 2.13 -28.92
C ASP A 405 -22.30 1.15 -27.95
N ILE A 406 -23.58 1.38 -27.63
CA ILE A 406 -24.34 0.54 -26.70
C ILE A 406 -24.41 -0.93 -27.13
N ALA A 407 -24.33 -1.22 -28.43
CA ALA A 407 -24.38 -2.60 -28.91
C ALA A 407 -23.16 -3.41 -28.42
N ALA A 408 -22.02 -2.77 -28.19
CA ALA A 408 -20.84 -3.43 -27.64
C ALA A 408 -21.12 -3.86 -26.20
N CYS A 409 -21.67 -2.95 -25.39
CA CYS A 409 -22.06 -3.20 -24.01
C CYS A 409 -23.08 -4.35 -23.87
N LEU A 410 -24.02 -4.44 -24.81
CA LEU A 410 -25.08 -5.46 -24.81
C LEU A 410 -24.67 -6.78 -25.48
N SER A 411 -23.45 -6.91 -25.98
CA SER A 411 -22.99 -8.12 -26.66
C SER A 411 -22.76 -9.28 -25.68
N ASP A 412 -23.09 -10.50 -26.11
CA ASP A 412 -22.82 -11.72 -25.33
C ASP A 412 -21.32 -11.85 -24.99
N ASP A 413 -20.45 -11.37 -25.88
CA ASP A 413 -19.01 -11.37 -25.65
C ASP A 413 -18.63 -10.45 -24.49
N SER A 414 -19.14 -9.21 -24.44
CA SER A 414 -18.86 -8.30 -23.32
C SER A 414 -19.37 -8.84 -21.99
N VAL A 415 -20.57 -9.43 -21.97
CA VAL A 415 -21.11 -10.08 -20.76
C VAL A 415 -20.19 -11.22 -20.29
N GLN A 416 -19.74 -12.07 -21.21
CA GLN A 416 -18.84 -13.17 -20.89
C GLN A 416 -17.46 -12.69 -20.45
N TYR A 417 -16.88 -11.69 -21.12
CA TYR A 417 -15.56 -11.16 -20.78
C TYR A 417 -15.56 -10.43 -19.43
N ALA A 418 -16.60 -9.64 -19.15
CA ALA A 418 -16.75 -8.98 -17.86
C ALA A 418 -16.83 -10.00 -16.73
N ALA A 419 -17.72 -11.00 -16.86
CA ALA A 419 -17.87 -12.07 -15.87
C ALA A 419 -16.59 -12.89 -15.70
N LEU A 420 -15.91 -13.21 -16.80
CA LEU A 420 -14.66 -13.96 -16.79
C LEU A 420 -13.57 -13.23 -16.00
N ASN A 421 -13.44 -11.91 -16.19
CA ASN A 421 -12.44 -11.08 -15.52
C ASN A 421 -12.89 -10.54 -14.16
N ARG A 422 -14.06 -10.98 -13.65
CA ARG A 422 -14.68 -10.49 -12.41
C ARG A 422 -14.83 -8.97 -12.36
N GLN A 423 -15.19 -8.37 -13.49
CA GLN A 423 -15.43 -6.94 -13.61
C GLN A 423 -16.94 -6.70 -13.72
N PRO A 424 -17.51 -5.80 -12.91
CA PRO A 424 -18.91 -5.41 -13.08
C PRO A 424 -19.14 -4.76 -14.44
N LEU A 425 -20.21 -5.16 -15.11
CA LEU A 425 -20.61 -4.62 -16.42
C LEU A 425 -21.78 -3.67 -16.29
N HIS A 426 -22.78 -4.07 -15.50
CA HIS A 426 -24.02 -3.32 -15.31
C HIS A 426 -23.94 -2.52 -14.02
N LEU A 427 -24.32 -1.26 -14.13
CA LEU A 427 -24.32 -0.32 -13.02
C LEU A 427 -25.72 0.28 -12.86
N THR A 428 -26.16 0.42 -11.62
CA THR A 428 -27.44 1.04 -11.26
C THR A 428 -27.24 2.40 -10.63
N CYS A 429 -28.23 3.28 -10.82
CA CYS A 429 -28.22 4.62 -10.26
C CYS A 429 -28.59 4.59 -8.78
N VAL A 430 -27.74 5.19 -7.95
CA VAL A 430 -27.96 5.36 -6.51
C VAL A 430 -28.20 6.83 -6.14
N ASP A 431 -27.50 7.76 -6.80
CA ASP A 431 -27.64 9.20 -6.57
C ASP A 431 -28.37 9.91 -7.73
N ASP A 432 -29.66 10.20 -7.52
CA ASP A 432 -30.53 10.84 -8.51
C ASP A 432 -30.16 12.31 -8.82
N ALA A 433 -29.20 12.90 -8.11
CA ALA A 433 -28.62 14.18 -8.46
C ALA A 433 -27.74 14.10 -9.72
N TYR A 434 -27.18 12.92 -10.02
CA TYR A 434 -26.22 12.73 -11.11
C TYR A 434 -26.63 11.67 -12.13
N CYS A 435 -27.57 10.79 -11.78
CA CYS A 435 -28.09 9.76 -12.66
C CYS A 435 -29.62 9.66 -12.59
N VAL A 436 -30.19 8.76 -13.39
CA VAL A 436 -31.64 8.55 -13.50
C VAL A 436 -31.99 7.16 -12.94
N PRO A 437 -32.78 7.08 -11.85
CA PRO A 437 -33.22 5.80 -11.29
C PRO A 437 -33.94 4.92 -12.31
N GLY A 438 -33.70 3.61 -12.23
CA GLY A 438 -34.30 2.61 -13.14
C GLY A 438 -33.65 2.53 -14.53
N ARG A 439 -32.58 3.29 -14.79
CA ARG A 439 -31.70 3.11 -15.95
C ARG A 439 -30.55 2.16 -15.62
N VAL A 440 -30.00 1.56 -16.66
CA VAL A 440 -28.77 0.75 -16.59
C VAL A 440 -27.62 1.57 -17.17
N TYR A 441 -26.48 1.57 -16.51
CA TYR A 441 -25.29 2.31 -16.92
C TYR A 441 -24.15 1.35 -17.25
N PHE A 442 -23.38 1.69 -18.30
CA PHE A 442 -22.17 0.99 -18.69
C PHE A 442 -20.99 1.96 -18.73
N ALA A 443 -19.88 1.62 -18.08
CA ALA A 443 -18.67 2.44 -18.11
C ALA A 443 -18.11 2.53 -19.54
N LYS A 444 -17.74 3.74 -19.97
CA LYS A 444 -17.24 3.99 -21.32
C LYS A 444 -15.79 4.45 -21.35
N ASN A 445 -15.45 5.50 -20.62
CA ASN A 445 -14.08 5.98 -20.51
C ASN A 445 -13.91 6.88 -19.28
N ARG A 446 -12.64 7.15 -18.98
CA ARG A 446 -12.17 7.94 -17.86
C ARG A 446 -11.11 8.90 -18.37
N THR A 447 -11.21 10.17 -17.96
CA THR A 447 -10.17 11.18 -18.20
C THR A 447 -9.77 11.80 -16.87
N SER A 448 -8.47 11.87 -16.59
CA SER A 448 -7.96 12.58 -15.39
C SER A 448 -8.19 14.09 -15.54
N TYR A 449 -8.59 14.73 -14.44
CA TYR A 449 -8.88 16.16 -14.37
C TYR A 449 -7.93 16.93 -13.43
N GLY A 450 -7.07 16.23 -12.66
CA GLY A 450 -6.22 16.81 -11.62
C GLY A 450 -6.85 16.72 -10.23
N ASP A 451 -6.05 16.89 -9.18
CA ASP A 451 -6.48 16.68 -7.77
C ASP A 451 -7.19 15.35 -7.53
N ARG A 452 -6.73 14.28 -8.21
CA ARG A 452 -7.37 12.95 -8.22
C ARG A 452 -8.81 12.91 -8.74
N MET A 453 -9.33 14.00 -9.31
CA MET A 453 -10.65 14.03 -9.91
C MET A 453 -10.63 13.45 -11.31
N HIS A 454 -11.73 12.83 -11.70
CA HIS A 454 -11.93 12.20 -12.98
C HIS A 454 -13.25 12.62 -13.61
N VAL A 455 -13.23 12.82 -14.91
CA VAL A 455 -14.44 12.84 -15.74
C VAL A 455 -14.65 11.42 -16.24
N MET A 456 -15.67 10.75 -15.73
CA MET A 456 -16.07 9.42 -16.17
C MET A 456 -17.35 9.50 -16.99
N CYS A 457 -17.34 8.85 -18.16
CA CYS A 457 -18.49 8.82 -19.05
C CYS A 457 -19.07 7.41 -19.14
N PHE A 458 -20.37 7.38 -19.40
CA PHE A 458 -21.20 6.19 -19.39
C PHE A 458 -22.13 6.16 -20.60
N TRP A 459 -22.56 4.96 -20.94
CA TRP A 459 -23.79 4.76 -21.69
C TRP A 459 -24.95 4.62 -20.71
N GLU A 460 -25.87 5.59 -20.72
CA GLU A 460 -27.17 5.44 -20.05
C GLU A 460 -28.09 4.67 -20.98
N TYR A 461 -28.62 3.55 -20.52
CA TYR A 461 -29.49 2.66 -21.27
C TYR A 461 -30.86 2.54 -20.60
N ASP A 462 -31.91 2.74 -21.39
CA ASP A 462 -33.29 2.49 -20.99
C ASP A 462 -33.72 1.09 -21.46
N PRO A 463 -33.92 0.12 -20.55
CA PRO A 463 -34.34 -1.21 -20.95
C PRO A 463 -35.78 -1.27 -21.49
N THR A 464 -36.61 -0.25 -21.21
CA THR A 464 -38.04 -0.24 -21.59
C THR A 464 -38.26 0.10 -23.06
N ASP A 465 -37.55 1.09 -23.58
CA ASP A 465 -37.64 1.52 -24.99
C ASP A 465 -36.39 1.16 -25.81
N LYS A 466 -35.37 0.58 -25.17
CA LYS A 466 -34.07 0.20 -25.75
C LYS A 466 -33.29 1.38 -26.31
N SER A 467 -33.53 2.58 -25.79
CA SER A 467 -32.76 3.77 -26.14
C SER A 467 -31.48 3.87 -25.31
N SER A 468 -30.47 4.52 -25.87
CA SER A 468 -29.23 4.80 -25.17
C SER A 468 -28.76 6.22 -25.45
N LYS A 469 -28.15 6.87 -24.46
CA LYS A 469 -27.46 8.15 -24.65
C LYS A 469 -26.11 8.14 -23.96
N HIS A 470 -25.23 9.01 -24.45
CA HIS A 470 -23.96 9.27 -23.82
C HIS A 470 -24.12 10.30 -22.70
N VAL A 471 -23.59 10.00 -21.51
CA VAL A 471 -23.56 10.91 -20.37
C VAL A 471 -22.17 10.93 -19.78
N CYS A 472 -21.73 12.09 -19.29
CA CYS A 472 -20.51 12.21 -18.51
C CYS A 472 -20.84 12.87 -17.19
N LEU A 473 -20.28 12.32 -16.12
CA LEU A 473 -20.28 12.98 -14.83
C LEU A 473 -19.41 14.25 -14.90
N PRO A 474 -19.68 15.25 -14.03
CA PRO A 474 -18.69 16.28 -13.78
C PRO A 474 -17.39 15.69 -13.21
N PRO A 475 -16.30 16.46 -13.17
CA PRO A 475 -15.10 16.04 -12.44
C PRO A 475 -15.45 15.67 -11.00
N MET A 476 -15.16 14.43 -10.63
CA MET A 476 -15.48 13.87 -9.32
C MET A 476 -14.35 12.97 -8.85
N LEU A 477 -14.24 12.81 -7.54
CA LEU A 477 -13.35 11.82 -6.95
C LEU A 477 -13.87 10.41 -7.22
N GLN A 478 -12.96 9.43 -7.21
CA GLN A 478 -13.29 8.02 -7.47
C GLN A 478 -14.34 7.50 -6.49
N GLU A 479 -14.23 7.89 -5.22
CA GLU A 479 -15.15 7.55 -4.13
C GLU A 479 -16.54 8.14 -4.35
N THR A 480 -16.63 9.35 -4.93
CA THR A 480 -17.91 9.99 -5.27
C THR A 480 -18.59 9.28 -6.46
N ILE A 481 -17.81 8.84 -7.45
CA ILE A 481 -18.33 8.05 -8.57
C ILE A 481 -18.90 6.72 -8.05
N ALA A 482 -18.21 6.06 -7.12
CA ALA A 482 -18.67 4.82 -6.49
C ALA A 482 -19.95 5.00 -5.66
N ARG A 483 -20.20 6.20 -5.10
CA ARG A 483 -21.46 6.52 -4.41
C ARG A 483 -22.59 6.91 -5.38
N THR A 484 -22.26 7.28 -6.61
CA THR A 484 -23.24 7.65 -7.64
C THR A 484 -23.84 6.41 -8.29
N PHE A 485 -23.01 5.40 -8.55
CA PHE A 485 -23.39 4.16 -9.22
C PHE A 485 -22.95 2.94 -8.42
N GLU A 486 -23.85 1.96 -8.29
CA GLU A 486 -23.53 0.65 -7.70
C GLU A 486 -23.46 -0.44 -8.78
N PRO A 487 -22.52 -1.40 -8.66
CA PRO A 487 -22.45 -2.54 -9.56
C PRO A 487 -23.57 -3.55 -9.27
N ASP A 488 -24.20 -4.06 -10.33
CA ASP A 488 -25.15 -5.17 -10.21
C ASP A 488 -24.42 -6.50 -9.99
N GLU A 489 -23.26 -6.68 -10.64
CA GLU A 489 -22.39 -7.82 -10.41
C GLU A 489 -21.38 -7.53 -9.31
N VAL A 490 -21.64 -8.04 -8.09
CA VAL A 490 -20.70 -7.95 -6.96
C VAL A 490 -19.94 -9.26 -6.81
N TYR A 491 -18.63 -9.21 -7.06
CA TYR A 491 -17.69 -10.27 -6.74
C TYR A 491 -16.99 -9.96 -5.41
N GLU A 492 -17.04 -10.90 -4.48
CA GLU A 492 -16.42 -10.78 -3.16
C GLU A 492 -14.90 -10.94 -3.25
N ASN A 493 -14.19 -10.15 -2.44
CA ASN A 493 -12.76 -10.32 -2.19
C ASN A 493 -12.52 -11.58 -1.34
N ASP A 494 -11.46 -12.32 -1.62
CA ASP A 494 -11.05 -13.47 -0.82
C ASP A 494 -10.55 -13.00 0.56
N SER A 495 -11.30 -13.35 1.61
CA SER A 495 -11.00 -12.93 2.98
C SER A 495 -9.62 -13.38 3.47
N ASP A 496 -9.07 -14.45 2.89
CA ASP A 496 -7.79 -15.03 3.31
C ASP A 496 -6.58 -14.38 2.65
N LEU A 497 -6.78 -13.77 1.48
CA LEU A 497 -5.70 -13.31 0.61
C LEU A 497 -5.71 -11.80 0.38
N CYS A 498 -6.84 -11.13 0.57
CA CYS A 498 -6.99 -9.67 0.48
C CYS A 498 -6.75 -8.99 1.84
N GLY A 499 -7.05 -7.69 1.94
CA GLY A 499 -6.86 -6.88 3.15
C GLY A 499 -5.49 -6.21 3.28
N PHE A 500 -4.68 -6.21 2.22
CA PHE A 500 -3.38 -5.55 2.19
C PHE A 500 -3.45 -4.21 1.45
N TYR A 501 -2.75 -3.23 2.02
CA TYR A 501 -2.67 -1.86 1.55
C TYR A 501 -1.21 -1.52 1.25
N PHE A 502 -1.01 -0.51 0.43
CA PHE A 502 0.31 0.01 0.11
C PHE A 502 0.53 1.36 0.79
N LEU A 503 1.61 1.47 1.56
CA LEU A 503 2.01 2.68 2.26
C LEU A 503 3.32 3.22 1.64
N PRO A 504 3.23 4.20 0.71
CA PRO A 504 4.39 4.74 0.01
C PRO A 504 5.38 5.43 0.96
N TYR A 505 6.66 5.39 0.60
CA TYR A 505 7.68 6.11 1.36
C TYR A 505 7.46 7.63 1.35
N ASP A 506 6.94 8.18 0.25
CA ASP A 506 6.61 9.59 0.11
C ASP A 506 5.52 10.00 1.12
N THR A 507 4.46 9.19 1.24
CA THR A 507 3.40 9.39 2.24
C THR A 507 3.94 9.37 3.65
N ILE A 508 4.77 8.38 3.99
CA ILE A 508 5.43 8.28 5.31
C ILE A 508 6.26 9.52 5.60
N SER A 509 7.08 9.94 4.64
CA SER A 509 7.94 11.11 4.78
C SER A 509 7.11 12.37 5.02
N GLN A 510 6.03 12.55 4.27
CA GLN A 510 5.18 13.74 4.40
C GLN A 510 4.42 13.76 5.73
N VAL A 511 3.78 12.65 6.10
CA VAL A 511 3.07 12.52 7.38
C VAL A 511 4.03 12.72 8.55
N SER A 512 5.22 12.11 8.51
CA SER A 512 6.23 12.27 9.57
C SER A 512 6.72 13.71 9.69
N ALA A 513 6.89 14.40 8.56
CA ALA A 513 7.37 15.79 8.54
C ALA A 513 6.31 16.78 9.03
N LEU A 514 5.03 16.56 8.72
CA LEU A 514 3.94 17.47 9.07
C LEU A 514 3.35 17.19 10.46
N PHE A 515 3.17 15.92 10.80
CA PHE A 515 2.33 15.50 11.92
C PHE A 515 3.04 14.61 12.94
N GLN A 516 4.22 14.06 12.60
CA GLN A 516 4.92 13.06 13.40
C GLN A 516 4.04 11.80 13.59
N GLY A 517 4.27 11.02 14.65
CA GLY A 517 3.44 9.85 14.98
C GLY A 517 3.72 8.59 14.15
N PHE A 518 4.84 8.55 13.41
CA PHE A 518 5.26 7.35 12.68
C PHE A 518 6.34 6.57 13.44
N PHE A 519 6.06 5.30 13.74
CA PHE A 519 7.06 4.35 14.23
C PHE A 519 6.61 2.90 14.00
N VAL A 520 7.57 1.99 14.00
CA VAL A 520 7.34 0.55 13.82
C VAL A 520 7.96 -0.21 14.97
N ASN A 521 7.18 -1.11 15.58
CA ASN A 521 7.65 -1.97 16.66
C ASN A 521 7.94 -3.38 16.14
N SER A 522 8.96 -4.01 16.71
CA SER A 522 9.25 -5.42 16.51
C SER A 522 9.40 -6.10 17.86
N PHE A 523 8.74 -7.24 18.03
CA PHE A 523 8.78 -8.03 19.25
C PHE A 523 9.54 -9.32 19.00
N ASP A 524 10.47 -9.66 19.89
CA ASP A 524 11.05 -11.00 19.96
C ASP A 524 10.17 -11.86 20.87
N VAL A 525 9.38 -12.74 20.26
CA VAL A 525 8.36 -13.55 20.95
C VAL A 525 8.75 -15.02 20.91
N GLU A 526 8.79 -15.64 22.09
CA GLU A 526 9.03 -17.07 22.24
C GLU A 526 7.76 -17.77 22.72
N TRP A 527 7.27 -18.73 21.94
CA TRP A 527 6.04 -19.48 22.24
C TRP A 527 6.34 -20.74 23.04
N ALA A 528 5.59 -20.97 24.13
CA ALA A 528 5.71 -22.19 24.89
C ALA A 528 5.21 -23.41 24.07
N PRO A 529 5.85 -24.59 24.19
CA PRO A 529 5.39 -25.80 23.48
C PRO A 529 3.94 -26.18 23.80
N GLN A 530 3.49 -25.86 25.01
CA GLN A 530 2.11 -26.10 25.46
C GLN A 530 1.07 -25.31 24.65
N SER A 531 1.45 -24.23 23.97
CA SER A 531 0.55 -23.38 23.18
C SER A 531 0.03 -24.07 21.91
N TYR A 532 0.56 -25.24 21.55
CA TYR A 532 0.24 -25.94 20.31
C TYR A 532 -0.54 -27.22 20.55
N LEU A 533 -1.61 -27.42 19.80
CA LEU A 533 -2.49 -28.60 19.88
C LEU A 533 -1.71 -29.92 19.71
N ALA A 534 -0.67 -29.93 18.86
CA ALA A 534 0.20 -31.08 18.66
C ALA A 534 0.88 -31.59 19.95
N ASN A 535 1.03 -30.73 20.96
CA ASN A 535 1.67 -31.08 22.23
C ASN A 535 0.67 -31.41 23.36
N ARG A 536 -0.64 -31.49 23.08
CA ARG A 536 -1.70 -31.67 24.09
C ARG A 536 -1.48 -32.85 25.05
N GLU A 537 -0.92 -33.95 24.56
CA GLU A 537 -0.66 -35.15 25.37
C GLU A 537 0.37 -34.90 26.48
N LYS A 538 1.28 -33.93 26.28
CA LYS A 538 2.30 -33.53 27.28
C LYS A 538 1.72 -32.59 28.34
N PHE A 539 0.58 -31.94 28.06
CA PHE A 539 -0.03 -30.95 28.94
C PHE A 539 -1.53 -31.22 29.16
N PRO A 540 -1.90 -32.39 29.74
CA PRO A 540 -3.30 -32.85 29.84
C PRO A 540 -4.18 -32.02 30.80
N HIS A 541 -3.60 -31.05 31.50
CA HIS A 541 -4.31 -30.16 32.43
C HIS A 541 -4.82 -28.88 31.76
N LEU A 542 -4.44 -28.64 30.50
CA LEU A 542 -4.86 -27.50 29.69
C LEU A 542 -6.01 -27.90 28.76
N ASP A 543 -6.83 -26.93 28.37
CA ASP A 543 -7.96 -27.13 27.48
C ASP A 543 -7.63 -26.65 26.06
N TYR A 544 -7.50 -27.60 25.16
CA TYR A 544 -7.19 -27.33 23.76
C TYR A 544 -8.43 -27.23 22.86
N SER A 545 -9.64 -27.44 23.40
CA SER A 545 -10.88 -27.44 22.61
C SER A 545 -11.10 -26.10 21.88
N LEU A 546 -10.83 -24.98 22.55
CA LEU A 546 -10.98 -23.64 21.99
C LEU A 546 -9.86 -23.25 21.03
N VAL A 547 -8.63 -23.76 21.24
CA VAL A 547 -7.55 -23.63 20.25
C VAL A 547 -7.94 -24.37 18.98
N GLN A 548 -8.34 -25.63 19.09
CA GLN A 548 -8.75 -26.44 17.95
C GLN A 548 -9.93 -25.83 17.20
N ALA A 549 -10.94 -25.31 17.92
CA ALA A 549 -12.07 -24.62 17.30
C ALA A 549 -11.66 -23.33 16.58
N SER A 550 -10.58 -22.68 17.03
CA SER A 550 -10.04 -21.44 16.45
C SER A 550 -8.88 -21.69 15.48
N THR A 551 -8.59 -22.95 15.15
CA THR A 551 -7.66 -23.31 14.08
C THR A 551 -8.42 -23.35 12.77
N PHE A 552 -7.96 -22.57 11.80
CA PHE A 552 -8.56 -22.46 10.48
C PHE A 552 -7.54 -22.82 9.41
N THR A 553 -8.04 -23.22 8.24
CA THR A 553 -7.23 -23.38 7.05
C THR A 553 -7.28 -22.09 6.25
N GLN A 554 -6.11 -21.53 5.91
CA GLN A 554 -6.00 -20.42 4.99
C GLN A 554 -5.91 -20.94 3.55
N HIS A 555 -6.66 -20.33 2.64
CA HIS A 555 -6.48 -20.56 1.22
C HIS A 555 -5.02 -20.28 0.81
N SER A 556 -4.48 -21.15 -0.04
CA SER A 556 -3.21 -20.86 -0.70
C SER A 556 -3.50 -20.08 -1.97
N PRO A 557 -2.70 -19.05 -2.32
CA PRO A 557 -2.84 -18.42 -3.61
C PRO A 557 -2.68 -19.50 -4.68
N ASP A 558 -3.63 -19.56 -5.62
CA ASP A 558 -3.54 -20.49 -6.74
C ASP A 558 -2.18 -20.32 -7.42
N ARG A 559 -1.55 -21.45 -7.76
CA ARG A 559 -0.26 -21.47 -8.45
C ARG A 559 -0.37 -20.62 -9.71
N PHE A 560 0.56 -19.66 -9.89
CA PHE A 560 0.62 -18.80 -11.08
C PHE A 560 0.48 -19.63 -12.37
N ASP A 561 -0.66 -19.46 -13.05
CA ASP A 561 -1.01 -20.16 -14.31
C ASP A 561 -0.68 -19.31 -15.55
N GLY A 562 0.08 -18.22 -15.36
CA GLY A 562 0.40 -17.23 -16.38
C GLY A 562 -0.24 -15.86 -16.10
N PRO A 563 0.20 -14.78 -16.78
CA PRO A 563 -0.25 -13.40 -16.49
C PRO A 563 -1.68 -13.09 -16.97
N PHE A 564 -2.36 -14.08 -17.54
CA PHE A 564 -3.71 -13.99 -18.06
C PHE A 564 -4.45 -15.27 -17.67
N PRO A 565 -5.05 -15.33 -16.47
CA PRO A 565 -5.56 -16.57 -15.86
C PRO A 565 -6.69 -17.21 -16.69
N PHE A 566 -7.25 -16.45 -17.64
CA PHE A 566 -8.37 -16.88 -18.47
C PHE A 566 -8.06 -17.06 -19.95
N ALA A 567 -6.79 -16.91 -20.37
CA ALA A 567 -6.40 -17.06 -21.78
C ALA A 567 -6.75 -18.45 -22.36
N HIS A 568 -6.79 -19.49 -21.51
CA HIS A 568 -7.13 -20.87 -21.92
C HIS A 568 -8.63 -21.14 -22.06
N LYS A 569 -9.50 -20.30 -21.48
CA LYS A 569 -10.95 -20.50 -21.50
C LYS A 569 -11.61 -20.04 -22.80
N TYR A 570 -10.93 -19.20 -23.58
CA TYR A 570 -11.42 -18.74 -24.88
C TYR A 570 -10.95 -19.66 -26.01
N LYS A 571 -11.82 -20.56 -26.48
CA LYS A 571 -11.58 -21.26 -27.75
C LYS A 571 -11.60 -20.24 -28.89
N PRO A 572 -10.71 -20.34 -29.91
CA PRO A 572 -10.79 -19.47 -31.06
C PRO A 572 -12.15 -19.63 -31.75
N LEU A 573 -12.84 -18.51 -31.98
CA LEU A 573 -14.01 -18.42 -32.84
C LEU A 573 -13.73 -19.19 -34.13
N ASN A 574 -14.56 -20.20 -34.39
CA ASN A 574 -14.45 -21.06 -35.55
C ASN A 574 -14.52 -20.18 -36.82
N THR A 575 -13.38 -19.95 -37.46
CA THR A 575 -13.22 -19.08 -38.66
C THR A 575 -13.95 -19.60 -39.91
N GLN A 576 -14.82 -20.59 -39.78
CA GLN A 576 -15.55 -21.20 -40.90
C GLN A 576 -16.73 -20.35 -41.43
N HIS A 577 -17.21 -19.34 -40.69
CA HIS A 577 -18.32 -18.51 -41.18
C HIS A 577 -17.93 -17.32 -42.07
N ARG A 578 -16.64 -16.96 -42.19
CA ARG A 578 -16.20 -15.82 -43.03
C ARG A 578 -16.01 -16.15 -44.53
N ARG A 579 -16.31 -17.38 -44.99
CA ARG A 579 -16.10 -17.78 -46.41
C ARG A 579 -17.35 -17.86 -47.30
N ARG A 580 -18.55 -17.49 -46.85
CA ARG A 580 -19.77 -17.63 -47.69
C ARG A 580 -20.27 -16.39 -48.44
N HIS A 581 -19.59 -15.24 -48.35
CA HIS A 581 -19.90 -14.10 -49.21
C HIS A 581 -18.71 -13.65 -50.04
N ARG A 582 -18.23 -14.51 -50.94
CA ARG A 582 -17.50 -14.08 -52.14
C ARG A 582 -17.83 -14.99 -53.34
N ARG A 583 -18.53 -14.37 -54.30
CA ARG A 583 -18.59 -14.58 -55.76
C ARG A 583 -19.87 -15.20 -56.33
N PRO A 584 -20.20 -14.89 -57.61
CA PRO A 584 -19.81 -13.73 -58.44
C PRO A 584 -20.83 -12.60 -58.35
#